data_AF-A0A166URD1-F1
#
_entry.id   AF-A0A166URD1-F1
#
_cell.length_a   1.000
_cell.length_b   1.000
_cell.length_c   1.000
_cell.angle_alpha   90.00
_cell.angle_beta   90.00
_cell.angle_gamma   90.00
#
_symmetry.space_group_name_H-M   'P 1'
#
loop_
_entity.id
_entity.type
_entity.pdbx_description
1 polymer ?
#
loop_
_entity_poly.entity_id
_entity_poly.type
_entity_poly.pdbx_seq_one_letter_code
_entity_poly.pdbx_strand_id
1 'polypeptide(L)' 'MRLMYLPPYSPDLNPTEEGFSALKAWLRANREFVRAELMGEINCDPISMLWEAVYASLTPENAHRWYKDSGYL' A
#
# COMPACT_ATOMS: atom_id res chain seq x y z
N MET A 1 14.38 13.78 -15.42
CA MET A 1 14.16 13.03 -14.16
C MET A 1 14.91 13.75 -13.04
N ARG A 2 14.22 14.19 -11.99
CA ARG A 2 14.83 14.89 -10.84
C ARG A 2 14.85 13.94 -9.66
N LEU A 3 16.03 13.70 -9.08
CA LEU A 3 16.15 12.93 -7.85
C LEU A 3 15.94 13.88 -6.66
N MET A 4 15.22 13.41 -5.64
CA MET A 4 15.03 14.12 -4.37
C MET A 4 15.78 13.38 -3.27
N TYR A 5 16.51 14.13 -2.45
CA TYR A 5 17.21 13.56 -1.31
C TYR A 5 16.22 13.23 -0.20
N LEU A 6 16.24 11.98 0.27
CA LEU A 6 15.51 11.53 1.45
C LEU A 6 16.51 11.34 2.60
N PRO A 7 16.43 12.13 3.69
CA PRO A 7 17.32 11.97 4.83
C PRO A 7 17.16 10.58 5.49
N PRO A 8 18.22 10.01 6.08
CA PRO A 8 18.12 8.77 6.84
C PRO A 8 17.07 8.85 7.95
N TYR A 9 16.38 7.74 8.20
CA TYR A 9 15.36 7.61 9.26
C TYR A 9 14.23 8.65 9.20
N SER A 10 13.90 9.16 8.01
CA SER A 10 12.79 10.10 7.79
C SER A 10 11.63 9.45 7.02
N PRO A 11 10.97 8.42 7.59
CA PRO A 11 9.84 7.74 6.94
C PRO A 11 8.64 8.68 6.71
N ASP A 12 8.51 9.72 7.53
CA ASP A 12 7.52 10.80 7.41
C ASP A 12 7.65 11.57 6.09
N LEU A 13 8.87 11.66 5.55
CA LEU A 13 9.15 12.29 4.27
C LEU A 13 9.02 11.31 3.09
N ASN A 14 8.55 10.08 3.27
CA ASN A 14 8.39 9.11 2.20
C ASN A 14 6.91 8.70 2.04
N PRO A 15 6.20 9.18 1.00
CA PRO A 15 4.77 8.94 0.82
C PRO A 15 4.43 7.45 0.60
N THR A 16 5.42 6.62 0.25
CA THR A 16 5.20 5.18 0.13
C THR A 16 4.92 4.50 1.48
N GLU A 17 5.35 5.08 2.61
CA GLU A 17 5.08 4.53 3.95
C GLU A 17 3.59 4.57 4.32
N GLU A 18 2.91 5.67 3.98
CA GLU A 18 1.46 5.81 4.17
C GLU A 18 0.70 4.87 3.22
N GLY A 19 1.16 4.74 1.97
CA GLY A 19 0.62 3.78 1.02
C GLY A 19 0.73 2.32 1.49
N PHE A 20 1.89 1.91 2.00
CA PHE A 20 2.04 0.58 2.61
C PHE A 20 1.20 0.41 3.87
N SER A 21 1.01 1.47 4.66
CA SER A 21 0.15 1.44 5.84
C SER A 21 -1.31 1.23 5.47
N ALA A 22 -1.81 1.89 4.43
CA ALA A 22 -3.14 1.69 3.88
C ALA A 22 -3.33 0.28 3.32
N LEU A 23 -2.37 -0.22 2.53
CA LEU A 23 -2.38 -1.58 2.01
C LEU A 23 -2.44 -2.63 3.14
N LYS A 24 -1.59 -2.47 4.17
CA LYS A 24 -1.62 -3.34 5.36
C LYS A 24 -2.95 -3.27 6.10
N ALA A 25 -3.59 -2.09 6.16
CA ALA A 25 -4.90 -1.94 6.78
C ALA A 25 -5.98 -2.72 6.00
N TRP A 26 -5.98 -2.64 4.67
CA TRP A 26 -6.89 -3.41 3.82
C TRP A 26 -6.69 -4.92 4.01
N LEU A 27 -5.44 -5.40 4.01
CA LEU A 27 -5.14 -6.82 4.22
C LEU A 27 -5.64 -7.32 5.60
N ARG A 28 -5.48 -6.50 6.65
CA ARG A 28 -5.98 -6.83 8.00
C ARG A 28 -7.49 -6.83 8.08
N ALA A 29 -8.16 -5.89 7.41
CA ALA A 29 -9.62 -5.85 7.33
C ALA A 29 -10.18 -7.08 6.60
N ASN A 30 -9.46 -7.58 5.59
CA ASN A 30 -9.82 -8.75 4.78
C ASN A 30 -9.12 -10.04 5.23
N ARG A 31 -8.73 -10.14 6.51
CA ARG A 31 -7.86 -11.21 7.04
C ARG A 31 -8.26 -12.64 6.66
N GLU A 32 -9.55 -12.98 6.67
CA GLU A 32 -10.00 -14.35 6.38
C GLU A 32 -9.86 -14.66 4.89
N PHE A 33 -10.20 -13.70 4.02
CA PHE A 33 -10.00 -13.81 2.58
C PHE A 33 -8.50 -13.92 2.25
N VAL A 34 -7.69 -13.02 2.78
CA VAL A 34 -6.22 -13.04 2.61
C VAL A 34 -5.64 -14.37 3.09
N ARG A 35 -6.11 -14.87 4.24
CA ARG A 35 -5.66 -16.17 4.75
C ARG A 35 -6.06 -17.30 3.80
N ALA A 36 -7.29 -17.34 3.30
CA ALA A 36 -7.73 -18.37 2.36
C ALA A 36 -6.85 -18.39 1.10
N GLU A 37 -6.61 -17.23 0.49
CA GLU A 37 -5.78 -17.09 -0.72
C GLU A 37 -4.31 -17.50 -0.50
N LEU A 38 -3.78 -17.32 0.72
CA LEU A 38 -2.40 -17.67 1.05
C LEU A 38 -2.20 -19.12 1.49
N MET A 39 -3.27 -19.88 1.77
CA MET A 39 -3.17 -21.27 2.24
C MET A 39 -2.99 -22.28 1.10
N GLY A 40 -3.09 -21.84 -0.16
CA GLY A 40 -2.75 -22.65 -1.34
C GLY A 40 -3.77 -23.75 -1.65
N GLU A 41 -5.04 -23.52 -1.35
CA GLU A 41 -6.14 -24.40 -1.75
C GLU A 41 -6.35 -24.37 -3.27
N ILE A 42 -7.14 -25.31 -3.79
CA ILE A 42 -7.48 -25.38 -5.21
C ILE A 42 -8.27 -24.11 -5.58
N ASN A 43 -7.75 -23.34 -6.54
CA ASN A 43 -8.26 -22.05 -7.05
C ASN A 43 -7.79 -20.78 -6.34
N CYS A 44 -6.85 -20.83 -5.39
CA CYS A 44 -6.26 -19.61 -4.85
C CYS A 44 -5.47 -18.84 -5.92
N ASP A 45 -5.61 -17.52 -5.91
CA ASP A 45 -4.81 -16.58 -6.71
C ASP A 45 -4.35 -15.40 -5.82
N PRO A 46 -3.29 -15.62 -5.02
CA PRO A 46 -2.79 -14.59 -4.11
C PRO A 46 -2.24 -13.35 -4.85
N ILE A 47 -1.86 -13.48 -6.14
CA ILE A 47 -1.37 -12.35 -6.93
C ILE A 47 -2.53 -11.45 -7.32
N SER A 48 -3.65 -12.00 -7.77
CA SER A 48 -4.86 -11.22 -8.06
C SER A 48 -5.43 -10.55 -6.81
N MET A 49 -5.44 -11.25 -5.66
CA MET A 49 -5.81 -10.65 -4.37
C MET A 49 -4.92 -9.47 -3.98
N LEU A 50 -3.60 -9.55 -4.21
CA LEU A 50 -2.70 -8.42 -3.95
C LEU A 50 -2.97 -7.23 -4.89
N TRP A 51 -3.30 -7.49 -6.16
CA TRP A 51 -3.70 -6.41 -7.07
C TRP A 51 -4.98 -5.72 -6.60
N GLU A 52 -5.99 -6.49 -6.17
CA GLU A 52 -7.21 -5.93 -5.58
C GLU A 52 -6.89 -5.05 -4.36
N ALA A 53 -6.05 -5.54 -3.45
CA ALA A 53 -5.61 -4.80 -2.28
C ALA A 53 -4.92 -3.48 -2.64
N VAL A 54 -4.07 -3.50 -3.66
CA VAL A 54 -3.37 -2.31 -4.18
C VAL A 54 -4.37 -1.31 -4.76
N TYR A 55 -5.25 -1.73 -5.66
CA TYR A 55 -6.22 -0.83 -6.30
C TYR A 55 -7.25 -0.27 -5.33
N ALA A 56 -7.63 -1.04 -4.30
CA ALA A 56 -8.53 -0.59 -3.25
C ALA A 56 -7.89 0.40 -2.28
N SER A 57 -6.57 0.31 -2.05
CA SER A 57 -5.87 1.09 -1.02
C SER A 57 -5.17 2.34 -1.57
N LEU A 58 -4.55 2.24 -2.76
CA LEU A 58 -3.72 3.28 -3.37
C LEU A 58 -4.54 4.11 -4.39
N THR A 59 -5.61 4.76 -3.93
CA THR A 59 -6.42 5.61 -4.81
C THR A 59 -5.69 6.92 -5.14
N PRO A 60 -6.02 7.60 -6.26
CA PRO A 60 -5.44 8.89 -6.62
C PRO A 60 -5.61 9.97 -5.53
N GLU A 61 -6.75 9.98 -4.84
CA GLU A 61 -7.06 10.93 -3.78
C GLU A 61 -6.17 10.70 -2.55
N ASN A 62 -5.96 9.43 -2.19
CA ASN A 62 -5.06 9.06 -1.11
C ASN A 62 -3.61 9.42 -1.47
N ALA A 63 -3.15 9.04 -2.67
CA ALA A 63 -1.82 9.37 -3.15
C ALA A 63 -1.56 10.89 -3.11
N HIS A 64 -2.50 11.71 -3.58
CA HIS A 64 -2.36 13.16 -3.51
C HIS A 64 -2.19 13.67 -2.07
N ARG A 65 -2.93 13.12 -1.10
CA ARG A 65 -2.78 13.49 0.31
C ARG A 65 -1.43 13.06 0.87
N TRP A 66 -0.98 11.83 0.59
CA TRP A 66 0.30 11.33 1.10
C TRP A 66 1.49 12.14 0.59
N TYR A 67 1.48 12.53 -0.69
CA TYR A 67 2.50 13.42 -1.23
C TYR A 67 2.50 14.80 -0.57
N LYS A 68 1.32 15.33 -0.22
CA LYS A 68 1.21 16.58 0.54
C LYS A 68 1.71 16.43 1.97
N ASP A 69 1.34 15.35 2.66
CA ASP A 69 1.73 15.08 4.04
C ASP A 69 3.25 14.88 4.17
N SER A 70 3.90 14.30 3.14
CA SER A 70 5.37 14.22 3.02
C SER A 70 6.05 15.49 2.48
N GLY A 71 5.32 16.58 2.23
CA GLY A 71 5.89 17.89 1.85
C GLY A 71 6.32 18.03 0.38
N TYR A 72 5.78 17.21 -0.52
CA TYR A 72 6.09 17.24 -1.95
C TYR A 72 5.06 17.99 -2.81
N LEU A 73 3.98 18.49 -2.20
CA LEU A 73 2.91 19.27 -2.84
C LEU A 73 2.61 20.56 -2.07
#